data_AF-A0A1Q8RDC1-F1
#
_entry.id   AF-A0A1Q8RDC1-F1
#
_cell.length_a   1.000
_cell.length_b   1.000
_cell.length_c   1.000
_cell.angle_alpha   90.00
_cell.angle_beta   90.00
_cell.angle_gamma   90.00
#
_symmetry.space_group_name_H-M   'P 1'
#
loop_
_entity.id
_entity.type
_entity.pdbx_description
1 polymer ?
#
loop_
_entity_poly.entity_id
_entity_poly.type
_entity_poly.pdbx_seq_one_letter_code
_entity_poly.pdbx_strand_id
1 'polypeptide(L)'
;MKNKGRIEKSLLFCSLGGFAVFISVIYYFFMSITKDLSTSSELVLWAEKNHTALSLISEAAIFSAVFLLISSNLLLPNVKCRLVKSISKSFIIILAMALVLTSLFSGRLVYQVYHIVLNDAVVKLVISSMVAAVHMASLALSVFIVTVSFSLSKKSKLILVMGIVAALSQFVLAYPWLLPFGSIFIIIPVFLIWFMLFLRFIHRC
;
A
#
# COMPACT_ATOMS: atom_id res chain seq x y z
N MET A 1 -28.02 -19.16 10.02
CA MET A 1 -27.04 -18.20 10.61
C MET A 1 -25.56 -18.52 10.36
N LYS A 2 -25.15 -19.75 9.99
CA LYS A 2 -23.72 -20.12 9.75
C LYS A 2 -23.04 -19.42 8.54
N ASN A 3 -23.80 -18.93 7.55
CA ASN A 3 -23.25 -18.32 6.33
C ASN A 3 -22.79 -16.86 6.49
N LYS A 4 -23.34 -16.11 7.45
CA LYS A 4 -23.04 -14.67 7.61
C LYS A 4 -21.56 -14.43 7.94
N GLY A 5 -21.01 -15.22 8.87
CA GLY A 5 -19.60 -15.14 9.25
C GLY A 5 -18.60 -15.70 8.23
N ARG A 6 -19.05 -16.40 7.17
CA ARG A 6 -18.17 -16.86 6.08
C ARG A 6 -18.03 -15.79 4.99
N ILE A 7 -19.13 -15.11 4.67
CA ILE A 7 -19.16 -14.00 3.69
C ILE A 7 -18.33 -12.80 4.20
N GLU A 8 -18.46 -12.46 5.48
CA GLU A 8 -17.67 -11.38 6.10
C GLU A 8 -16.14 -11.67 6.08
N LYS A 9 -15.74 -12.94 6.19
CA LYS A 9 -14.32 -13.36 6.11
C LYS A 9 -13.75 -13.18 4.71
N SER A 10 -14.50 -13.58 3.68
CA SER A 10 -14.07 -13.43 2.29
C SER A 10 -13.98 -11.97 1.88
N LEU A 11 -14.90 -11.11 2.33
CA LEU A 11 -14.86 -9.68 2.06
C LEU A 11 -13.68 -8.96 2.69
N LEU A 12 -13.34 -9.30 3.95
CA LEU A 12 -12.20 -8.73 4.67
C LEU A 12 -10.86 -9.23 4.10
N PHE A 13 -10.82 -10.49 3.67
CA PHE A 13 -9.69 -11.07 2.95
C PHE A 13 -9.46 -10.39 1.60
N CYS A 14 -10.52 -10.23 0.81
CA CYS A 14 -10.43 -9.59 -0.51
C CYS A 14 -10.08 -8.10 -0.41
N SER A 15 -10.64 -7.35 0.56
CA SER A 15 -10.40 -5.90 0.61
C SER A 15 -8.99 -5.56 1.10
N LEU A 16 -8.51 -6.17 2.19
CA LEU A 16 -7.18 -5.86 2.74
C LEU A 16 -6.05 -6.62 2.02
N GLY A 17 -6.29 -7.87 1.59
CA GLY A 17 -5.33 -8.65 0.81
C GLY A 17 -5.15 -8.09 -0.60
N GLY A 18 -6.25 -7.73 -1.27
CA GLY A 18 -6.21 -7.04 -2.57
C GLY A 18 -5.47 -5.70 -2.48
N PHE A 19 -5.64 -5.00 -1.37
CA PHE A 19 -4.95 -3.73 -1.12
C PHE A 19 -3.43 -3.88 -0.94
N ALA A 20 -3.00 -4.88 -0.18
CA ALA A 20 -1.59 -5.17 0.00
C ALA A 20 -0.91 -5.55 -1.32
N VAL A 21 -1.60 -6.34 -2.16
CA VAL A 21 -1.16 -6.67 -3.51
C VAL A 21 -1.09 -5.41 -4.38
N PHE A 22 -2.10 -4.54 -4.31
CA PHE A 22 -2.13 -3.29 -5.07
C PHE A 22 -0.97 -2.35 -4.71
N ILE A 23 -0.70 -2.15 -3.41
CA ILE A 23 0.48 -1.41 -2.95
C ILE A 23 1.76 -2.06 -3.45
N SER A 24 1.85 -3.39 -3.39
CA SER A 24 3.05 -4.11 -3.84
C SER A 24 3.28 -3.94 -5.35
N VAL A 25 2.22 -3.93 -6.15
CA VAL A 25 2.28 -3.66 -7.60
C VAL A 25 2.71 -2.21 -7.86
N ILE A 26 2.16 -1.25 -7.11
CA ILE A 26 2.59 0.16 -7.17
C ILE A 26 4.08 0.28 -6.83
N TYR A 27 4.53 -0.36 -5.75
CA TYR A 27 5.93 -0.38 -5.34
C TYR A 27 6.84 -1.02 -6.39
N TYR A 28 6.41 -2.14 -6.98
CA TYR A 28 7.13 -2.80 -8.07
C TYR A 28 7.26 -1.87 -9.29
N PHE A 29 6.19 -1.18 -9.64
CA PHE A 29 6.20 -0.19 -10.72
C PHE A 29 7.18 0.95 -10.42
N PHE A 30 7.16 1.53 -9.21
CA PHE A 30 8.12 2.57 -8.82
C PHE A 30 9.58 2.07 -8.75
N MET A 31 9.81 0.83 -8.32
CA MET A 31 11.14 0.24 -8.34
C MET A 31 11.68 0.08 -9.75
N SER A 32 10.82 -0.31 -10.71
CA SER A 32 11.18 -0.32 -12.13
C SER A 32 11.54 1.07 -12.65
N ILE A 33 10.95 2.12 -12.09
CA ILE A 33 11.18 3.51 -12.48
C ILE A 33 12.50 4.02 -11.91
N THR A 34 12.71 3.90 -10.59
CA THR A 34 13.87 4.47 -9.89
C THR A 34 15.22 3.93 -10.37
N LYS A 35 15.25 2.75 -10.98
CA LYS A 35 16.48 2.17 -11.56
C LYS A 35 16.97 2.92 -12.80
N ASP A 36 16.07 3.53 -13.57
CA ASP A 36 16.35 4.21 -14.84
C ASP A 36 16.44 5.74 -14.69
N LEU A 37 16.26 6.29 -13.47
CA LEU A 37 16.14 7.73 -13.22
C LEU A 37 17.45 8.53 -13.23
N SER A 38 18.61 7.90 -13.47
CA SER A 38 19.91 8.56 -13.39
C SER A 38 20.18 9.57 -14.52
N THR A 39 19.37 9.57 -15.58
CA THR A 39 19.55 10.38 -16.80
C THR A 39 18.31 11.23 -17.08
N SER A 40 18.43 12.56 -16.90
CA SER A 40 17.29 13.51 -16.87
C SER A 40 16.48 13.62 -18.16
N SER A 41 17.08 13.39 -19.32
CA SER A 41 16.36 13.46 -20.61
C SER A 41 15.43 12.27 -20.86
N GLU A 42 15.59 11.17 -20.13
CA GLU A 42 14.84 9.93 -20.37
C GLU A 42 13.52 9.88 -19.59
N LEU A 43 13.34 10.74 -18.60
CA LEU A 43 12.17 10.77 -17.72
C LEU A 43 10.87 11.18 -18.41
N VAL A 44 10.94 12.18 -19.29
CA VAL A 44 9.77 12.64 -20.07
C VAL A 44 9.36 11.55 -21.07
N LEU A 45 10.32 10.99 -21.80
CA LEU A 45 10.10 9.87 -22.72
C LEU A 45 9.59 8.63 -21.99
N TRP A 46 10.06 8.38 -20.78
CA TRP A 46 9.56 7.30 -19.94
C TRP A 46 8.09 7.52 -19.57
N ALA A 47 7.71 8.73 -19.17
CA ALA A 47 6.32 9.05 -18.82
C ALA A 47 5.39 8.91 -20.04
N GLU A 48 5.85 9.34 -21.22
CA GLU A 48 5.14 9.15 -22.49
C GLU A 48 5.01 7.66 -22.86
N LYS A 49 6.11 6.90 -22.76
CA LYS A 49 6.13 5.45 -23.05
C LYS A 49 5.19 4.68 -22.13
N ASN A 50 5.06 5.10 -20.87
CA ASN A 50 4.25 4.44 -19.86
C ASN A 50 2.91 5.14 -19.61
N HIS A 51 2.48 6.01 -20.53
CA HIS A 51 1.27 6.83 -20.38
C HIS A 51 0.02 6.01 -20.05
N THR A 52 -0.18 4.90 -20.76
CA THR A 52 -1.31 3.98 -20.52
C THR A 52 -1.24 3.31 -19.16
N ALA A 53 -0.06 2.85 -18.74
CA ALA A 53 0.13 2.24 -17.42
C ALA A 53 -0.10 3.26 -16.30
N LEU A 54 0.40 4.48 -16.45
CA LEU A 54 0.19 5.57 -15.51
C LEU A 54 -1.28 5.97 -15.41
N SER A 55 -2.01 6.01 -16.53
CA SER A 55 -3.45 6.26 -16.56
C SER A 55 -4.20 5.18 -15.78
N LEU A 56 -3.91 3.91 -16.04
CA LEU A 56 -4.53 2.79 -15.33
C LEU A 56 -4.21 2.81 -13.82
N ILE A 57 -2.96 3.09 -13.44
CA ILE A 57 -2.57 3.24 -12.03
C ILE A 57 -3.35 4.38 -11.38
N SER A 58 -3.52 5.50 -12.08
CA SER A 58 -4.28 6.65 -11.61
C SER A 58 -5.72 6.30 -11.27
N GLU A 59 -6.42 5.68 -12.22
CA GLU A 59 -7.82 5.28 -12.03
C GLU A 59 -7.93 4.16 -10.97
N ALA A 60 -7.08 3.14 -11.04
CA ALA A 60 -7.10 2.04 -10.09
C ALA A 60 -6.83 2.53 -8.65
N ALA A 61 -5.96 3.53 -8.46
CA ALA A 61 -5.65 4.09 -7.16
C ALA A 61 -6.86 4.81 -6.54
N ILE A 62 -7.59 5.62 -7.31
CA ILE A 62 -8.78 6.31 -6.79
C ILE A 62 -9.91 5.32 -6.47
N PHE A 63 -10.19 4.35 -7.34
CA PHE A 63 -11.19 3.31 -7.07
C PHE A 63 -10.80 2.47 -5.84
N SER A 64 -9.52 2.13 -5.70
CA SER A 64 -9.00 1.39 -4.55
C SER A 64 -9.15 2.18 -3.26
N ALA A 65 -8.93 3.50 -3.27
CA ALA A 65 -9.13 4.35 -2.10
C ALA A 65 -10.59 4.35 -1.65
N VAL A 66 -11.53 4.52 -2.59
CA VAL A 66 -12.97 4.51 -2.31
C VAL A 66 -13.42 3.15 -1.78
N PHE A 67 -13.04 2.05 -2.44
CA PHE A 67 -13.40 0.70 -1.98
C PHE A 67 -12.76 0.34 -0.65
N LEU A 68 -11.54 0.80 -0.36
CA LEU A 68 -10.91 0.63 0.94
C LEU A 68 -11.74 1.32 2.03
N LEU A 69 -12.15 2.57 1.82
CA LEU A 69 -12.96 3.31 2.80
C LEU A 69 -14.32 2.64 3.02
N ILE A 70 -15.04 2.29 1.95
CA ILE A 70 -16.34 1.62 2.04
C ILE A 70 -16.20 0.28 2.76
N SER A 71 -15.28 -0.59 2.31
CA SER A 71 -15.09 -1.91 2.91
C SER A 71 -14.67 -1.82 4.38
N SER A 72 -13.80 -0.87 4.73
CA SER A 72 -13.39 -0.66 6.11
C SER A 72 -14.56 -0.25 7.02
N ASN A 73 -15.45 0.62 6.56
CA ASN A 73 -16.62 1.05 7.32
C ASN A 73 -17.61 -0.10 7.56
N LEU A 74 -17.72 -1.03 6.62
CA LEU A 74 -18.56 -2.22 6.75
C LEU A 74 -17.92 -3.29 7.66
N LEU A 75 -16.59 -3.40 7.65
CA LEU A 75 -15.87 -4.53 8.26
C LEU A 75 -15.27 -4.23 9.64
N LEU A 76 -14.78 -3.02 9.88
CA LEU A 76 -14.22 -2.63 11.17
C LEU A 76 -15.20 -2.68 12.35
N PRO A 77 -16.52 -2.46 12.17
CA PRO A 77 -17.49 -2.70 13.24
C PRO A 77 -17.41 -4.10 13.84
N ASN A 78 -17.07 -5.11 13.03
CA ASN A 78 -17.02 -6.52 13.44
C ASN A 78 -15.72 -6.90 14.18
N VAL A 79 -14.73 -6.01 14.22
CA VAL A 79 -13.49 -6.21 14.98
C VAL A 79 -13.75 -5.92 16.46
N LYS A 80 -13.65 -6.95 17.31
CA LYS A 80 -13.93 -6.82 18.76
C LYS A 80 -12.82 -6.12 19.53
N CYS A 81 -11.57 -6.26 19.10
CA CYS A 81 -10.45 -5.63 19.78
C CYS A 81 -10.47 -4.11 19.53
N ARG A 82 -10.83 -3.33 20.56
CA ARG A 82 -10.97 -1.86 20.49
C ARG A 82 -9.68 -1.18 19.99
N LEU A 83 -8.52 -1.62 20.49
CA LEU A 83 -7.22 -1.03 20.12
C LEU A 83 -6.90 -1.29 18.65
N VAL A 84 -6.99 -2.54 18.19
CA VAL A 84 -6.79 -2.91 16.78
C VAL A 84 -7.76 -2.14 15.88
N LYS A 85 -9.04 -2.05 16.27
CA LYS A 85 -10.06 -1.29 15.53
C LYS A 85 -9.69 0.19 15.39
N SER A 86 -9.23 0.83 16.46
CA SER A 86 -8.82 2.24 16.43
C SER A 86 -7.61 2.46 15.51
N ILE A 87 -6.57 1.64 15.67
CA ILE A 87 -5.35 1.71 14.87
C ILE A 87 -5.63 1.43 13.39
N SER A 88 -6.47 0.43 13.09
CA SER A 88 -6.89 0.14 11.72
C SER A 88 -7.62 1.30 11.07
N LYS A 89 -8.47 2.04 11.79
CA LYS A 89 -9.13 3.24 11.24
C LYS A 89 -8.11 4.29 10.81
N SER A 90 -7.17 4.63 11.70
CA SER A 90 -6.13 5.62 11.40
C SER A 90 -5.26 5.19 10.22
N PHE A 91 -4.84 3.93 10.21
CA PHE A 91 -4.04 3.38 9.12
C PHE A 91 -4.79 3.43 7.78
N ILE A 92 -6.06 3.01 7.74
CA ILE A 92 -6.87 3.04 6.53
C ILE A 92 -7.02 4.46 5.97
N ILE A 93 -7.15 5.48 6.82
CA ILE A 93 -7.22 6.88 6.36
C ILE A 93 -5.90 7.30 5.71
N ILE A 94 -4.77 7.04 6.36
CA ILE A 94 -3.43 7.34 5.80
C ILE A 94 -3.25 6.64 4.45
N LEU A 95 -3.70 5.39 4.39
CA LEU A 95 -3.57 4.54 3.23
C LEU A 95 -4.43 5.01 2.06
N ALA A 96 -5.68 5.38 2.32
CA ALA A 96 -6.57 5.98 1.33
C ALA A 96 -6.00 7.32 0.83
N MET A 97 -5.44 8.15 1.73
CA MET A 97 -4.80 9.41 1.36
C MET A 97 -3.62 9.19 0.42
N ALA A 98 -2.75 8.22 0.74
CA ALA A 98 -1.61 7.89 -0.12
C ALA A 98 -2.04 7.42 -1.52
N LEU A 99 -3.14 6.67 -1.63
CA LEU A 99 -3.70 6.30 -2.92
C LEU A 99 -4.28 7.47 -3.70
N VAL A 100 -5.01 8.37 -3.02
CA VAL A 100 -5.54 9.59 -3.65
C VAL A 100 -4.40 10.46 -4.16
N LEU A 101 -3.33 10.62 -3.37
CA LEU A 101 -2.12 11.33 -3.81
C LEU A 101 -1.44 10.64 -4.98
N THR A 102 -1.30 9.31 -4.93
CA THR A 102 -0.74 8.52 -6.04
C THR A 102 -1.53 8.75 -7.31
N SER A 103 -2.87 8.66 -7.24
CA SER A 103 -3.80 8.94 -8.34
C SER A 103 -3.61 10.35 -8.89
N LEU A 104 -3.63 11.35 -8.01
CA LEU A 104 -3.47 12.75 -8.40
C LEU A 104 -2.17 12.96 -9.18
N PHE A 105 -1.05 12.49 -8.63
CA PHE A 105 0.26 12.70 -9.26
C PHE A 105 0.45 11.87 -10.54
N SER A 106 0.02 10.60 -10.58
CA SER A 106 0.01 9.83 -11.83
C SER A 106 -0.86 10.49 -12.89
N GLY A 107 -2.01 11.01 -12.50
CA GLY A 107 -2.92 11.73 -13.39
C GLY A 107 -2.27 13.00 -13.96
N ARG A 108 -1.38 13.68 -13.22
CA ARG A 108 -0.64 14.85 -13.74
C ARG A 108 0.45 14.50 -14.75
N LEU A 109 0.97 13.27 -14.72
CA LEU A 109 1.90 12.79 -15.75
C LEU A 109 1.17 12.41 -17.06
N VAL A 110 -0.14 12.17 -17.00
CA VAL A 110 -0.94 11.62 -18.10
C VAL A 110 -1.87 12.66 -18.72
N TYR A 111 -2.57 13.41 -17.87
CA TYR A 111 -3.59 14.37 -18.25
C TYR A 111 -3.04 15.80 -18.11
N GLN A 112 -2.77 16.41 -19.26
CA GLN A 112 -2.37 17.81 -19.31
C GLN A 112 -3.59 18.71 -19.06
N VAL A 113 -3.72 19.20 -17.83
CA VAL A 113 -4.71 20.23 -17.48
C VAL A 113 -4.02 21.59 -17.56
N TYR A 114 -4.68 22.58 -18.17
CA TYR A 114 -4.13 23.92 -18.40
C TYR A 114 -2.88 23.99 -19.30
N HIS A 115 -2.67 23.00 -20.18
CA HIS A 115 -1.54 22.97 -21.13
C HIS A 115 -0.15 23.10 -20.46
N ILE A 116 -0.03 22.68 -19.20
CA ILE A 116 1.27 22.62 -18.52
C ILE A 116 2.10 21.55 -19.23
N VAL A 117 3.12 22.00 -19.97
CA VAL A 117 4.04 21.10 -20.68
C VAL A 117 4.93 20.38 -19.66
N LEU A 118 5.02 19.06 -19.79
CA LEU A 118 5.89 18.22 -18.97
C LEU A 118 7.36 18.53 -19.34
N ASN A 119 8.00 19.38 -18.55
CA ASN A 119 9.45 19.52 -18.58
C ASN A 119 10.10 18.62 -17.52
N ASP A 120 11.41 18.43 -17.61
CA ASP A 120 12.18 17.55 -16.71
C ASP A 120 11.96 17.88 -15.22
N ALA A 121 11.95 19.16 -14.87
CA ALA A 121 11.77 19.60 -13.49
C ALA A 121 10.38 19.22 -12.94
N VAL A 122 9.32 19.41 -13.73
CA VAL A 122 7.95 19.04 -13.36
C VAL A 122 7.83 17.53 -13.21
N VAL A 123 8.36 16.75 -14.16
CA VAL A 123 8.30 15.28 -14.10
C VAL A 123 9.02 14.75 -12.86
N LYS A 124 10.23 15.24 -12.56
CA LYS A 124 10.98 14.87 -11.36
C LYS A 124 10.22 15.20 -10.08
N LEU A 125 9.63 16.40 -9.99
CA LEU A 125 8.87 16.80 -8.82
C LEU A 125 7.64 15.90 -8.62
N VAL A 126 6.90 15.61 -9.68
CA VAL A 126 5.70 14.78 -9.64
C VAL A 126 6.05 13.33 -9.25
N ILE A 127 7.07 12.74 -9.87
CA ILE A 127 7.53 11.38 -9.52
C ILE A 127 8.07 11.33 -8.08
N SER A 128 8.87 12.31 -7.65
CA SER A 128 9.34 12.39 -6.27
C SER A 128 8.18 12.50 -5.27
N SER A 129 7.12 13.24 -5.62
CA SER A 129 5.93 13.37 -4.78
C SER A 129 5.13 12.08 -4.70
N MET A 130 5.04 11.32 -5.80
CA MET A 130 4.45 9.97 -5.80
C MET A 130 5.22 9.02 -4.89
N VAL A 131 6.55 8.99 -5.03
CA VAL A 131 7.43 8.17 -4.19
C VAL A 131 7.27 8.55 -2.72
N ALA A 132 7.18 9.84 -2.39
CA ALA A 132 6.95 10.31 -1.03
C ALA A 132 5.61 9.83 -0.45
N ALA A 133 4.51 9.88 -1.23
CA ALA A 133 3.21 9.38 -0.78
C ALA A 133 3.25 7.88 -0.46
N VAL A 134 3.87 7.10 -1.34
CA VAL A 134 4.02 5.65 -1.19
C VAL A 134 4.96 5.30 -0.03
N HIS A 135 6.05 6.04 0.14
CA HIS A 135 6.99 5.94 1.27
C HIS A 135 6.28 6.13 2.61
N MET A 136 5.50 7.21 2.76
CA MET A 136 4.72 7.47 3.98
C MET A 136 3.74 6.34 4.30
N ALA A 137 3.03 5.83 3.29
CA ALA A 137 2.10 4.71 3.47
C ALA A 137 2.82 3.44 3.98
N SER A 138 4.01 3.16 3.46
CA SER A 138 4.81 2.01 3.88
C SER A 138 5.33 2.15 5.31
N LEU A 139 5.81 3.32 5.71
CA LEU A 139 6.19 3.57 7.10
C LEU A 139 5.00 3.42 8.05
N ALA A 140 3.85 4.00 7.69
CA ALA A 140 2.62 3.84 8.46
C ALA A 140 2.20 2.37 8.57
N LEU A 141 2.34 1.59 7.49
CA LEU A 141 2.06 0.15 7.49
C LEU A 141 3.03 -0.61 8.39
N SER A 142 4.32 -0.28 8.38
CA SER A 142 5.30 -0.90 9.29
C SER A 142 4.91 -0.71 10.76
N VAL A 143 4.57 0.53 11.15
CA VAL A 143 4.10 0.84 12.53
C VAL A 143 2.79 0.11 12.84
N PHE A 144 1.85 0.07 11.89
CA PHE A 144 0.59 -0.66 12.01
C PHE A 144 0.84 -2.15 12.31
N ILE A 145 1.70 -2.80 11.53
CA ILE A 145 2.05 -4.21 11.67
C ILE A 145 2.56 -4.48 13.09
N VAL A 146 3.55 -3.72 13.57
CA VAL A 146 4.14 -3.91 14.91
C VAL A 146 3.07 -3.74 15.99
N THR A 147 2.32 -2.65 15.93
CA THR A 147 1.38 -2.28 16.99
C THR A 147 0.25 -3.31 17.12
N VAL A 148 -0.30 -3.76 15.98
CA VAL A 148 -1.35 -4.79 15.96
C VAL A 148 -0.80 -6.15 16.39
N SER A 149 0.41 -6.51 15.95
CA SER A 149 1.04 -7.77 16.35
C SER A 149 1.34 -7.81 17.85
N PHE A 150 1.74 -6.67 18.43
CA PHE A 150 1.92 -6.53 19.88
C PHE A 150 0.59 -6.64 20.62
N SER A 151 -0.48 -6.01 20.12
CA SER A 151 -1.82 -6.14 20.69
C SER A 151 -2.32 -7.59 20.69
N LEU A 152 -1.98 -8.36 19.66
CA LEU A 152 -2.35 -9.77 19.51
C LEU A 152 -1.35 -10.76 20.15
N SER A 153 -0.23 -10.27 20.71
CA SER A 153 0.83 -11.12 21.29
C SER A 153 0.35 -12.01 22.43
N LYS A 154 -0.63 -11.54 23.22
CA LYS A 154 -1.29 -12.33 24.28
C LYS A 154 -1.95 -13.61 23.75
N LYS A 155 -2.31 -13.65 22.47
CA LYS A 155 -2.95 -14.81 21.82
C LYS A 155 -1.94 -15.74 21.16
N SER A 156 -0.78 -15.23 20.75
CA SER A 156 0.26 -16.01 20.10
C SER A 156 1.59 -15.25 20.08
N LYS A 157 2.68 -15.90 20.48
CA LYS A 157 4.03 -15.33 20.27
C LYS A 157 4.41 -15.34 18.79
N LEU A 158 3.84 -16.25 17.98
CA LEU A 158 4.14 -16.37 16.55
C LEU A 158 3.71 -15.11 15.77
N ILE A 159 2.53 -14.53 16.06
CA ILE A 159 2.10 -13.30 15.36
C ILE A 159 2.99 -12.12 15.71
N LEU A 160 3.53 -12.06 16.94
CA LEU A 160 4.48 -11.03 17.33
C LEU A 160 5.78 -11.16 16.55
N VAL A 161 6.39 -12.35 16.54
CA VAL A 161 7.66 -12.60 15.82
C VAL A 161 7.49 -12.32 14.33
N MET A 162 6.46 -12.88 13.70
CA MET A 162 6.18 -12.64 12.28
C MET A 162 5.84 -11.17 12.00
N GLY A 163 5.18 -10.49 12.94
CA GLY A 163 4.88 -9.07 12.85
C GLY A 163 6.14 -8.21 12.86
N ILE A 164 7.11 -8.50 13.73
CA ILE A 164 8.39 -7.79 13.76
C ILE A 164 9.13 -7.99 12.43
N VAL A 165 9.22 -9.25 11.95
CA VAL A 165 9.89 -9.55 10.68
C VAL A 165 9.20 -8.86 9.49
N ALA A 166 7.87 -8.89 9.43
CA ALA A 166 7.11 -8.22 8.38
C ALA A 166 7.23 -6.69 8.46
N ALA A 167 7.22 -6.12 9.66
CA ALA A 167 7.38 -4.68 9.85
C ALA A 167 8.76 -4.19 9.45
N LEU A 168 9.83 -4.92 9.80
CA LEU A 168 11.19 -4.60 9.36
C LEU A 168 11.31 -4.72 7.85
N SER A 169 10.74 -5.78 7.25
CA SER A 169 10.72 -5.95 5.80
C SER A 169 9.98 -4.80 5.10
N GLN A 170 8.84 -4.37 5.65
CA GLN A 170 8.08 -3.23 5.15
C GLN A 170 8.84 -1.91 5.33
N PHE A 171 9.51 -1.72 6.47
CA PHE A 171 10.34 -0.54 6.73
C PHE A 171 11.46 -0.44 5.70
N VAL A 172 12.14 -1.56 5.42
CA VAL A 172 13.15 -1.65 4.39
C VAL A 172 12.55 -1.32 3.01
N LEU A 173 11.37 -1.88 2.69
CA LEU A 173 10.65 -1.58 1.44
C LEU A 173 10.25 -0.10 1.30
N ALA A 174 10.12 0.64 2.41
CA ALA A 174 9.86 2.07 2.35
C ALA A 174 11.00 2.84 1.66
N TYR A 175 12.20 2.27 1.55
CA TYR A 175 13.35 2.88 0.86
C TYR A 175 13.68 2.11 -0.43
N PRO A 176 12.79 2.16 -1.45
CA PRO A 176 12.93 1.38 -2.67
C PRO A 176 14.29 1.61 -3.35
N TRP A 177 14.76 2.85 -3.39
CA TRP A 177 16.04 3.22 -4.03
C TRP A 177 17.29 2.61 -3.37
N LEU A 178 17.18 2.06 -2.15
CA LEU A 178 18.29 1.37 -1.47
C LEU A 178 18.29 -0.14 -1.73
N LEU A 179 17.26 -0.66 -2.41
CA LEU A 179 17.07 -2.10 -2.55
C LEU A 179 17.36 -2.58 -3.97
N PRO A 180 17.97 -3.77 -4.12
CA PRO A 180 17.94 -4.45 -5.39
C PRO A 180 16.50 -4.89 -5.71
N PHE A 181 16.13 -4.83 -6.99
CA PHE A 181 14.81 -5.19 -7.48
C PHE A 181 14.31 -6.57 -7.00
N GLY A 182 15.22 -7.54 -6.86
CA GLY A 182 14.91 -8.89 -6.39
C GLY A 182 14.35 -8.95 -4.96
N SER A 183 14.60 -7.95 -4.10
CA SER A 183 14.17 -7.95 -2.70
C SER A 183 12.64 -7.98 -2.53
N ILE A 184 11.89 -7.44 -3.50
CA ILE A 184 10.43 -7.41 -3.47
C ILE A 184 9.84 -8.83 -3.41
N PHE A 185 10.44 -9.79 -4.12
CA PHE A 185 9.99 -11.19 -4.16
C PHE A 185 10.13 -11.91 -2.81
N ILE A 186 10.94 -11.38 -1.90
CA ILE A 186 11.11 -11.92 -0.54
C ILE A 186 10.15 -11.21 0.42
N ILE A 187 10.04 -9.88 0.29
CA ILE A 187 9.25 -9.05 1.22
C ILE A 187 7.74 -9.33 1.07
N ILE A 188 7.23 -9.50 -0.15
CA ILE A 188 5.80 -9.76 -0.39
C ILE A 188 5.33 -11.04 0.31
N PRO A 189 5.98 -12.22 0.16
CA PRO A 189 5.60 -13.42 0.89
C PRO A 189 5.61 -13.25 2.41
N VAL A 190 6.62 -12.59 2.97
CA VAL A 190 6.70 -12.31 4.41
C VAL A 190 5.47 -11.54 4.87
N PHE A 191 5.10 -10.50 4.13
CA PHE A 191 3.92 -9.70 4.42
C PHE A 191 2.63 -10.53 4.31
N LEU A 192 2.48 -11.34 3.26
CA LEU A 192 1.32 -12.22 3.07
C LEU A 192 1.18 -13.23 4.20
N ILE A 193 2.28 -13.86 4.62
CA ILE A 193 2.28 -14.82 5.74
C ILE A 193 1.83 -14.12 7.02
N TRP A 194 2.38 -12.94 7.32
CA TRP A 194 1.94 -12.17 8.49
C TRP A 194 0.46 -11.80 8.40
N PHE A 195 -0.01 -11.35 7.24
CA PHE A 195 -1.39 -10.94 7.04
C PHE A 195 -2.37 -12.11 7.26
N MET A 196 -2.03 -13.32 6.77
CA MET A 196 -2.79 -14.54 7.04
C MET A 196 -2.90 -14.85 8.55
N LEU A 197 -1.79 -14.68 9.28
CA LEU A 197 -1.78 -14.86 10.73
C LEU A 197 -2.64 -13.79 11.42
N PHE A 198 -2.51 -12.53 11.03
CA PHE A 198 -3.32 -11.42 11.54
C PHE A 198 -4.82 -11.71 11.42
N LEU A 199 -5.29 -12.13 10.25
CA LEU A 199 -6.70 -12.50 10.04
C LEU A 199 -7.15 -13.67 10.90
N ARG A 200 -6.28 -14.66 11.11
CA ARG A 200 -6.58 -15.81 11.98
C ARG A 200 -6.76 -15.40 13.44
N PHE A 201 -5.94 -14.46 13.93
CA PHE A 201 -5.91 -14.07 15.34
C PHE A 201 -6.89 -12.94 15.68
N ILE A 202 -7.18 -12.01 14.76
CA ILE A 202 -8.14 -10.92 15.00
C ILE A 202 -9.55 -11.44 15.28
N HIS A 203 -9.91 -12.59 14.72
CA HIS A 203 -11.21 -13.22 14.95
C HIS A 203 -11.35 -13.89 16.33
N ARG A 204 -10.22 -14.16 17.02
CA ARG A 204 -10.19 -14.73 18.38
C ARG A 204 -10.22 -13.66 19.47
N CYS A 205 -10.38 -12.39 19.07
CA CYS A 205 -10.63 -11.27 19.95
C CYS A 205 -12.13 -11.09 20.22
#